data_AF-A0A382HRF4-F1
#
_entry.id   AF-A0A382HRF4-F1
#
_cell.length_a   1.000
_cell.length_b   1.000
_cell.length_c   1.000
_cell.angle_alpha   90.00
_cell.angle_beta   90.00
_cell.angle_gamma   90.00
#
_symmetry.space_group_name_H-M   'P 1'
#
loop_
_entity.id
_entity.type
_entity.pdbx_description
1 polymer ?
#
loop_
_entity_poly.entity_id
_entity_poly.type
_entity_poly.pdbx_seq_one_letter_code
_entity_poly.pdbx_strand_id
1 'polypeptide(L)'
;MGARPIANLNSIHFGSVQHKKTKNLLRGVVQGIGGYGNCMGIPTIGGQTCFDESYNGNILVNAMTLGLVNKNKIFYSKATGLNKPIIYVGSKTGRDGIHGASMASAIFDEQIEEKKPTVQVGDPFTEKLLLEACLELMADDSIIAIQDMGAAGLTSSSIEMASKGKLGIELNLSNVPCRESNMSPYEIMLSESQERMLIVLENGKEEKAKKIFDKWNLDFAVIGKTTNTKKIEIYFENNKVTDVPIDFLADKAPMYNRKWKKTKLPTKNKFNKDVYKSLKISDVLKKILSNPNVCSKEWIWQQYDHTVMGDTIQKPGADAGVVRIHGTNKAVAASVDSSADYCFAHPLTGGKQVVCESWRNLISVGAQPIAITNCLNFGNPEKEKNMGEFVECVQGIGEACKYLDYPIVSGNVSFYNETKDKG
;
A
#
# COMPACT_ATOMS: atom_id res chain seq x y z
N MET A 1 -6.05 -8.39 -9.83
CA MET A 1 -5.06 -8.44 -10.94
C MET A 1 -4.70 -9.85 -11.39
N GLY A 2 -4.54 -10.82 -10.48
CA GLY A 2 -4.05 -12.16 -10.82
C GLY A 2 -2.55 -12.23 -11.13
N ALA A 3 -1.81 -11.26 -10.59
CA ALA A 3 -0.37 -11.25 -10.65
C ALA A 3 0.21 -12.05 -9.49
N ARG A 4 1.21 -12.89 -9.77
CA ARG A 4 2.02 -13.52 -8.73
C ARG A 4 3.07 -12.52 -8.25
N PRO A 5 3.12 -12.16 -6.97
CA PRO A 5 4.20 -11.33 -6.42
C PRO A 5 5.57 -11.97 -6.67
N ILE A 6 6.53 -11.18 -7.14
CA ILE A 6 7.90 -11.62 -7.44
C ILE A 6 8.97 -10.85 -6.66
N ALA A 7 8.64 -9.66 -6.14
CA ALA A 7 9.57 -8.85 -5.37
C ALA A 7 8.87 -7.77 -4.55
N ASN A 8 9.51 -7.36 -3.46
CA ASN A 8 9.10 -6.25 -2.61
C ASN A 8 10.20 -5.18 -2.52
N LEU A 9 9.78 -3.94 -2.33
CA LEU A 9 10.64 -2.80 -1.97
C LEU A 9 9.94 -1.96 -0.90
N ASN A 10 10.71 -1.29 -0.04
CA ASN A 10 10.12 -0.49 1.05
C ASN A 10 10.71 0.92 1.08
N SER A 11 9.90 1.95 1.32
CA SER A 11 10.36 3.28 1.72
C SER A 11 9.98 3.51 3.17
N ILE A 12 10.97 3.60 4.06
CA ILE A 12 10.74 3.75 5.50
C ILE A 12 11.44 5.00 6.03
N HIS A 13 10.69 5.89 6.68
CA HIS A 13 11.18 7.16 7.21
C HIS A 13 10.94 7.19 8.70
N PHE A 14 12.00 7.45 9.46
CA PHE A 14 11.96 7.45 10.92
C PHE A 14 12.40 8.80 11.48
N GLY A 15 12.05 9.00 12.76
CA GLY A 15 12.56 10.09 13.57
C GLY A 15 14.09 10.16 13.63
N SER A 16 14.60 11.20 14.29
CA SER A 16 16.02 11.33 14.61
C SER A 16 16.56 10.07 15.29
N VAL A 17 17.78 9.66 14.96
CA VAL A 17 18.45 8.50 15.59
C VAL A 17 18.67 8.68 17.09
N GLN A 18 18.60 9.92 17.59
CA GLN A 18 18.70 10.25 19.02
C GLN A 18 17.33 10.23 19.73
N HIS A 19 16.23 10.14 18.99
CA HIS A 19 14.91 10.12 19.57
C HIS A 19 14.60 8.77 20.20
N LYS A 20 14.07 8.79 21.44
CA LYS A 20 13.87 7.59 22.28
C LYS A 20 13.06 6.47 21.63
N LYS A 21 12.11 6.81 20.75
CA LYS A 21 11.24 5.82 20.09
C LYS A 21 11.86 5.22 18.82
N THR A 22 12.76 5.95 18.15
CA THR A 22 13.25 5.60 16.80
C THR A 22 13.84 4.21 16.73
N LYS A 23 14.68 3.84 17.71
CA LYS A 23 15.34 2.53 17.74
C LYS A 23 14.35 1.36 17.85
N ASN A 24 13.29 1.52 18.64
CA ASN A 24 12.27 0.49 18.82
C ASN A 24 11.34 0.41 17.60
N LEU A 25 10.96 1.56 17.04
CA LEU A 25 10.15 1.62 15.81
C LEU A 25 10.87 1.01 14.62
N LEU A 26 12.15 1.35 14.41
CA LEU A 26 12.97 0.77 13.35
C LEU A 26 13.02 -0.75 13.47
N ARG A 27 13.30 -1.28 14.65
CA ARG A 27 13.34 -2.74 14.89
C ARG A 27 12.00 -3.40 14.63
N GLY A 28 10.92 -2.84 15.15
CA GLY A 28 9.57 -3.40 14.99
C GLY A 28 9.13 -3.41 13.52
N VAL A 29 9.34 -2.31 12.79
CA VAL A 29 9.01 -2.21 11.37
C VAL A 29 9.83 -3.19 10.54
N VAL A 30 11.15 -3.23 10.75
CA VAL A 30 12.02 -4.15 10.01
C VAL A 30 11.67 -5.61 10.32
N GLN A 31 11.42 -5.95 11.58
CA GLN A 31 10.98 -7.28 11.96
C GLN A 31 9.62 -7.65 11.33
N GLY A 32 8.67 -6.72 11.29
CA GLY A 32 7.36 -6.94 10.67
C GLY A 32 7.45 -7.18 9.16
N ILE A 33 8.21 -6.33 8.45
CA ILE A 33 8.46 -6.47 7.00
C ILE A 33 9.12 -7.83 6.71
N GLY A 34 10.18 -8.17 7.45
CA GLY A 34 10.88 -9.44 7.27
C GLY A 34 10.00 -10.63 7.63
N GLY A 35 9.28 -10.55 8.75
CA GLY A 35 8.38 -11.61 9.21
C GLY A 35 7.30 -11.94 8.18
N TYR A 36 6.70 -10.94 7.55
CA TYR A 36 5.67 -11.16 6.54
C TYR A 36 6.26 -11.60 5.20
N GLY A 37 7.22 -10.83 4.66
CA GLY A 37 7.81 -11.09 3.33
C GLY A 37 8.52 -12.44 3.23
N ASN A 38 9.27 -12.82 4.28
CA ASN A 38 10.01 -14.08 4.31
C ASN A 38 9.06 -15.29 4.38
N CYS A 39 8.01 -15.22 5.20
CA CYS A 39 7.01 -16.28 5.31
C CYS A 39 6.18 -16.44 4.03
N MET A 40 5.84 -15.32 3.38
CA MET A 40 5.20 -15.33 2.06
C MET A 40 6.10 -15.90 0.95
N GLY A 41 7.43 -15.91 1.19
CA GLY A 41 8.43 -16.31 0.21
C GLY A 41 8.54 -15.30 -0.94
N ILE A 42 8.44 -14.01 -0.65
CA ILE A 42 8.59 -12.93 -1.65
C ILE A 42 9.85 -12.13 -1.29
N PRO A 43 10.88 -12.12 -2.15
CA PRO A 43 12.14 -11.46 -1.82
C PRO A 43 11.98 -9.93 -1.75
N THR A 44 12.60 -9.30 -0.76
CA THR A 44 12.70 -7.83 -0.71
C THR A 44 14.00 -7.40 -1.40
N ILE A 45 13.92 -6.83 -2.60
CA ILE A 45 15.08 -6.62 -3.48
C ILE A 45 15.69 -5.23 -3.40
N GLY A 46 15.07 -4.33 -2.64
CA GLY A 46 15.55 -2.97 -2.49
C GLY A 46 14.66 -2.14 -1.57
N GLY A 47 14.94 -0.84 -1.52
CA GLY A 47 14.19 0.09 -0.70
C GLY A 47 15.05 1.26 -0.26
N GLN A 48 14.44 2.13 0.54
CA GLN A 48 15.03 3.35 1.03
C GLN A 48 14.76 3.48 2.54
N THR A 49 15.74 4.03 3.25
CA THR A 49 15.58 4.41 4.67
C THR A 49 16.09 5.81 4.90
N CYS A 50 15.28 6.65 5.54
CA CYS A 50 15.63 8.00 5.95
C CYS A 50 15.38 8.23 7.44
N PHE A 51 16.18 9.11 8.04
CA PHE A 51 16.06 9.58 9.40
C PHE A 51 16.02 11.10 9.39
N ASP A 52 14.94 11.68 9.90
CA ASP A 52 14.81 13.12 10.13
C ASP A 52 13.97 13.40 11.39
N GLU A 53 14.19 14.54 12.05
CA GLU A 53 13.44 14.88 13.23
C GLU A 53 11.96 15.22 12.98
N SER A 54 11.58 15.56 11.74
CA SER A 54 10.18 15.75 11.34
C SER A 54 9.33 14.51 11.61
N TYR A 55 9.92 13.32 11.44
CA TYR A 55 9.28 12.02 11.64
C TYR A 55 9.33 11.51 13.09
N ASN A 56 9.72 12.35 14.06
CA ASN A 56 9.72 11.95 15.48
C ASN A 56 8.33 11.65 16.02
N GLY A 57 7.31 12.36 15.52
CA GLY A 57 5.90 12.15 15.84
C GLY A 57 5.31 11.00 15.04
N ASN A 58 5.42 11.10 13.70
CA ASN A 58 4.84 10.16 12.75
C ASN A 58 5.94 9.60 11.83
N ILE A 59 6.14 8.29 11.87
CA ILE A 59 7.03 7.60 10.92
C ILE A 59 6.26 7.26 9.64
N LEU A 60 6.97 7.07 8.53
CA LEU A 60 6.37 6.60 7.27
C LEU A 60 6.83 5.17 6.99
N VAL A 61 5.89 4.30 6.65
CA VAL A 61 6.15 2.91 6.25
C VAL A 61 5.35 2.64 4.99
N ASN A 62 6.04 2.64 3.85
CA ASN A 62 5.44 2.40 2.55
C ASN A 62 6.02 1.11 1.97
N ALA A 63 5.16 0.17 1.61
CA ALA A 63 5.53 -1.09 0.96
C ALA A 63 5.11 -1.08 -0.51
N MET A 64 6.00 -1.53 -1.38
CA MET A 64 5.78 -1.71 -2.81
C MET A 64 5.98 -3.19 -3.16
N THR A 65 5.06 -3.76 -3.93
CA THR A 65 5.14 -5.13 -4.42
C THR A 65 5.06 -5.16 -5.94
N LEU A 66 5.99 -5.88 -6.57
CA LEU A 66 5.95 -6.20 -8.00
C LEU A 66 5.29 -7.56 -8.19
N GLY A 67 4.34 -7.64 -9.11
CA GLY A 67 3.72 -8.89 -9.51
C GLY A 67 3.84 -9.14 -11.01
N LEU A 68 3.99 -10.40 -11.39
CA LEU A 68 3.99 -10.85 -12.78
C LEU A 68 2.64 -11.47 -13.14
N VAL A 69 2.06 -11.03 -14.25
CA VAL A 69 0.81 -11.57 -14.79
C VAL A 69 0.92 -11.76 -16.29
N ASN A 70 0.24 -12.76 -16.83
CA ASN A 70 0.06 -12.88 -18.27
C ASN A 70 -0.87 -11.76 -18.75
N LYS A 71 -0.43 -10.97 -19.74
CA LYS A 71 -1.21 -9.84 -20.29
C LYS A 71 -2.64 -10.20 -20.72
N ASN A 72 -2.89 -11.46 -21.08
CA ASN A 72 -4.21 -11.94 -21.52
C ASN A 72 -5.06 -12.52 -20.37
N LYS A 73 -4.54 -12.55 -19.14
CA LYS A 73 -5.22 -13.07 -17.93
C LYS A 73 -5.21 -12.05 -16.80
N ILE A 74 -5.44 -10.77 -17.14
CA ILE A 74 -5.56 -9.71 -16.15
C ILE A 74 -6.98 -9.70 -15.61
N PHE A 75 -7.12 -9.90 -14.29
CA PHE A 75 -8.40 -9.87 -13.59
C PHE A 75 -8.67 -8.48 -13.02
N TYR A 76 -9.88 -7.97 -13.30
CA TYR A 76 -10.37 -6.67 -12.83
C TYR A 76 -11.38 -6.85 -11.70
N SER A 77 -11.51 -5.84 -10.84
CA SER A 77 -12.47 -5.81 -9.73
C SER A 77 -13.88 -5.37 -10.17
N LYS A 78 -14.31 -5.72 -11.39
CA LYS A 78 -15.58 -5.24 -11.97
C LYS A 78 -16.59 -6.38 -12.02
N ALA A 79 -17.54 -6.40 -11.10
CA ALA A 79 -18.62 -7.38 -11.14
C ALA A 79 -19.48 -7.18 -12.40
N THR A 80 -19.83 -8.28 -13.07
CA THR A 80 -20.75 -8.27 -14.21
C THR A 80 -21.73 -9.43 -14.11
N GLY A 81 -22.92 -9.27 -14.69
CA GLY A 81 -23.97 -10.28 -14.64
C GLY A 81 -24.82 -10.20 -13.37
N LEU A 82 -26.07 -10.65 -13.49
CA LEU A 82 -27.06 -10.64 -12.42
C LEU A 82 -27.13 -12.01 -11.73
N ASN A 83 -27.49 -11.99 -10.44
CA ASN A 83 -27.60 -13.19 -9.61
C ASN A 83 -26.31 -14.03 -9.62
N LYS A 84 -25.16 -13.38 -9.71
CA LYS A 84 -23.85 -14.03 -9.61
C LYS A 84 -23.50 -14.20 -8.14
N PRO A 85 -23.04 -15.38 -7.70
CA PRO A 85 -22.70 -15.63 -6.30
C PRO A 85 -21.52 -14.77 -5.86
N ILE A 86 -21.60 -14.27 -4.65
CA ILE A 86 -20.54 -13.51 -3.98
C ILE A 86 -19.97 -14.38 -2.89
N ILE A 87 -18.66 -14.59 -2.99
CA ILE A 87 -17.93 -15.54 -2.20
C ILE A 87 -16.94 -14.78 -1.31
N TYR A 88 -17.00 -15.09 -0.04
CA TYR A 88 -15.97 -14.78 0.93
C TYR A 88 -14.96 -15.92 0.98
N VAL A 89 -13.66 -15.61 0.92
CA VAL A 89 -12.59 -16.59 1.13
C VAL A 89 -11.47 -16.04 2.00
N GLY A 90 -10.77 -16.93 2.71
CA GLY A 90 -9.60 -16.59 3.52
C GLY A 90 -9.85 -16.73 5.03
N SER A 91 -9.20 -15.89 5.82
CA SER A 91 -9.31 -15.86 7.29
C SER A 91 -10.72 -15.50 7.78
N LYS A 92 -11.07 -15.88 9.01
CA LYS A 92 -12.35 -15.51 9.63
C LYS A 92 -12.37 -14.06 10.13
N THR A 93 -13.52 -13.41 9.97
CA THR A 93 -13.77 -12.04 10.42
C THR A 93 -13.81 -11.97 11.95
N GLY A 94 -13.05 -11.03 12.52
CA GLY A 94 -13.05 -10.69 13.95
C GLY A 94 -13.16 -9.19 14.16
N ARG A 95 -13.07 -8.71 15.40
CA ARG A 95 -13.14 -7.28 15.75
C ARG A 95 -11.79 -6.59 15.56
N ASP A 96 -11.18 -6.73 14.39
CA ASP A 96 -9.86 -6.16 14.10
C ASP A 96 -9.99 -4.81 13.42
N GLY A 97 -9.21 -3.82 13.87
CA GLY A 97 -9.02 -2.57 13.13
C GLY A 97 -10.30 -1.79 12.83
N ILE A 98 -11.41 -2.02 13.55
CA ILE A 98 -12.63 -1.26 13.37
C ILE A 98 -12.30 0.21 13.69
N HIS A 99 -12.60 1.11 12.74
CA HIS A 99 -12.17 2.53 12.72
C HIS A 99 -10.70 2.80 12.37
N GLY A 100 -9.93 1.82 11.93
CA GLY A 100 -8.52 1.98 11.53
C GLY A 100 -8.32 3.09 10.50
N ALA A 101 -9.07 3.04 9.40
CA ALA A 101 -9.03 4.07 8.35
C ALA A 101 -9.44 5.47 8.84
N SER A 102 -10.46 5.56 9.70
CA SER A 102 -10.93 6.84 10.26
C SER A 102 -9.88 7.46 11.20
N MET A 103 -9.20 6.64 12.01
CA MET A 103 -8.12 7.13 12.85
C MET A 103 -6.87 7.54 12.05
N ALA A 104 -6.52 6.79 11.00
CA ALA A 104 -5.40 7.16 10.12
C ALA A 104 -5.62 8.51 9.41
N SER A 105 -6.87 8.97 9.37
CA SER A 105 -7.28 10.27 8.80
C SER A 105 -7.45 11.38 9.86
N ALA A 106 -7.13 11.11 11.13
CA ALA A 106 -7.15 12.09 12.21
C ALA A 106 -5.74 12.56 12.57
N ILE A 107 -5.62 13.82 13.01
CA ILE A 107 -4.34 14.36 13.51
C ILE A 107 -3.98 13.63 14.80
N PHE A 108 -2.70 13.22 14.92
CA PHE A 108 -2.25 12.52 16.12
C PHE A 108 -2.16 13.47 17.34
N ASP A 109 -3.02 13.29 18.34
CA ASP A 109 -3.02 14.02 19.63
C ASP A 109 -2.45 13.17 20.79
N GLU A 110 -2.29 13.79 21.98
CA GLU A 110 -1.71 13.14 23.17
C GLU A 110 -2.62 12.07 23.82
N GLN A 111 -3.90 11.96 23.43
CA GLN A 111 -4.88 11.03 24.01
C GLN A 111 -5.11 9.77 23.15
N ILE A 112 -4.38 9.60 22.05
CA ILE A 112 -4.57 8.47 21.13
C ILE A 112 -4.15 7.11 21.69
N GLU A 113 -3.27 7.05 22.70
CA GLU A 113 -2.89 5.75 23.27
C GLU A 113 -4.10 4.96 23.79
N GLU A 114 -5.17 5.65 24.21
CA GLU A 114 -6.43 5.05 24.67
C GLU A 114 -7.41 4.69 23.53
N LYS A 115 -7.20 5.22 22.31
CA LYS A 115 -8.08 5.04 21.15
C LYS A 115 -7.58 3.99 20.16
N LYS A 116 -6.43 3.35 20.41
CA LYS A 116 -5.88 2.36 19.48
C LYS A 116 -6.86 1.18 19.32
N PRO A 117 -7.36 0.90 18.11
CA PRO A 117 -8.16 -0.28 17.85
C PRO A 117 -7.30 -1.50 18.13
N THR A 118 -7.97 -2.63 18.30
CA THR A 118 -7.36 -3.96 18.33
C THR A 118 -6.31 -4.07 17.22
N VAL A 119 -5.08 -4.33 17.65
CA VAL A 119 -3.90 -4.40 16.79
C VAL A 119 -4.17 -5.42 15.68
N GLN A 120 -4.07 -4.97 14.43
CA GLN A 120 -4.10 -5.86 13.29
C GLN A 120 -2.85 -6.75 13.36
N VAL A 121 -3.05 -8.06 13.46
CA VAL A 121 -1.97 -9.05 13.39
C VAL A 121 -2.18 -9.80 12.09
N GLY A 122 -1.25 -9.62 11.16
CA GLY A 122 -1.28 -10.37 9.90
C GLY A 122 -0.76 -11.79 10.09
N ASP A 123 -1.32 -12.71 9.31
CA ASP A 123 -0.90 -14.11 9.22
C ASP A 123 -0.34 -14.41 7.81
N PRO A 124 0.98 -14.25 7.60
CA PRO A 124 1.58 -14.47 6.29
C PRO A 124 1.50 -15.93 5.83
N PHE A 125 1.27 -16.89 6.73
CA PHE A 125 1.10 -18.29 6.32
C PHE A 125 -0.27 -18.48 5.67
N THR A 126 -1.32 -17.93 6.27
CA THR A 126 -2.66 -17.95 5.68
C THR A 126 -2.70 -17.14 4.37
N GLU A 127 -2.04 -15.99 4.31
CA GLU A 127 -1.94 -15.21 3.07
C GLU A 127 -1.24 -16.00 1.96
N LYS A 128 -0.21 -16.79 2.29
CA LYS A 128 0.47 -17.65 1.31
C LYS A 128 -0.47 -18.70 0.75
N LEU A 129 -1.26 -19.36 1.60
CA LEU A 129 -2.26 -20.32 1.16
C LEU A 129 -3.32 -19.64 0.30
N LEU A 130 -3.77 -18.44 0.70
CA LEU A 130 -4.75 -17.65 -0.02
C LEU A 130 -4.26 -17.25 -1.41
N LEU A 131 -3.01 -16.80 -1.52
CA LEU A 131 -2.36 -16.50 -2.79
C LEU A 131 -2.37 -17.72 -3.73
N GLU A 132 -1.94 -18.90 -3.25
CA GLU A 132 -1.91 -20.09 -4.11
C GLU A 132 -3.32 -20.57 -4.49
N ALA A 133 -4.28 -20.52 -3.57
CA ALA A 133 -5.68 -20.86 -3.85
C ALA A 133 -6.30 -19.92 -4.89
N CYS A 134 -6.06 -18.60 -4.76
CA CYS A 134 -6.52 -17.61 -5.73
C CYS A 134 -5.89 -17.81 -7.11
N LEU A 135 -4.58 -18.08 -7.18
CA LEU A 135 -3.90 -18.33 -8.45
C LEU A 135 -4.35 -19.64 -9.11
N GLU A 136 -4.65 -20.68 -8.32
CA GLU A 136 -5.22 -21.94 -8.81
C GLU A 136 -6.64 -21.72 -9.37
N LEU A 137 -7.48 -20.95 -8.68
CA LEU A 137 -8.81 -20.58 -9.17
C LEU A 137 -8.74 -19.73 -10.45
N MET A 138 -7.78 -18.82 -10.55
CA MET A 138 -7.55 -17.98 -11.73
C MET A 138 -7.00 -18.73 -12.94
N ALA A 139 -6.66 -20.02 -12.80
CA ALA A 139 -6.19 -20.82 -13.92
C ALA A 139 -7.26 -21.00 -15.00
N ASP A 140 -8.55 -20.98 -14.61
CA ASP A 140 -9.70 -21.07 -15.50
C ASP A 140 -10.60 -19.82 -15.47
N ASP A 141 -11.68 -19.85 -16.25
CA ASP A 141 -12.60 -18.72 -16.44
C ASP A 141 -13.75 -18.70 -15.41
N SER A 142 -13.52 -19.17 -14.18
CA SER A 142 -14.57 -19.19 -13.14
C SER A 142 -14.81 -17.84 -12.47
N ILE A 143 -13.83 -16.92 -12.50
CA ILE A 143 -13.87 -15.65 -11.78
C ILE A 143 -14.39 -14.54 -12.71
N ILE A 144 -15.42 -13.83 -12.25
CA ILE A 144 -15.91 -12.59 -12.87
C ILE A 144 -15.15 -11.38 -12.31
N ALA A 145 -15.04 -11.32 -10.98
CA ALA A 145 -14.35 -10.25 -10.28
C ALA A 145 -13.71 -10.77 -9.00
N ILE A 146 -12.62 -10.12 -8.59
CA ILE A 146 -11.94 -10.39 -7.34
C ILE A 146 -11.45 -9.07 -6.74
N GLN A 147 -11.52 -8.96 -5.42
CA GLN A 147 -11.12 -7.79 -4.66
C GLN A 147 -10.55 -8.21 -3.31
N ASP A 148 -9.47 -7.58 -2.88
CA ASP A 148 -8.93 -7.69 -1.53
C ASP A 148 -9.79 -6.93 -0.51
N MET A 149 -9.70 -7.35 0.75
CA MET A 149 -10.46 -6.74 1.84
C MET A 149 -9.49 -6.03 2.80
N GLY A 150 -9.23 -4.76 2.53
CA GLY A 150 -8.40 -3.88 3.36
C GLY A 150 -9.23 -2.93 4.24
N ALA A 151 -8.95 -1.63 4.11
CA ALA A 151 -9.63 -0.56 4.85
C ALA A 151 -11.15 -0.62 4.65
N ALA A 152 -11.92 -0.52 5.75
CA ALA A 152 -13.37 -0.73 5.78
C ALA A 152 -13.88 -2.11 5.30
N GLY A 153 -13.00 -3.10 5.15
CA GLY A 153 -13.35 -4.53 5.06
C GLY A 153 -14.35 -4.90 3.96
N LEU A 154 -15.43 -5.58 4.38
CA LEU A 154 -16.52 -5.99 3.47
C LEU A 154 -17.23 -4.78 2.85
N THR A 155 -17.28 -3.65 3.57
CA THR A 155 -17.99 -2.46 3.11
C THR A 155 -17.35 -1.91 1.84
N SER A 156 -16.07 -1.55 1.88
CA SER A 156 -15.37 -1.00 0.71
C SER A 156 -15.28 -2.00 -0.44
N SER A 157 -14.86 -3.24 -0.15
CA SER A 157 -14.66 -4.27 -1.17
C SER A 157 -15.94 -4.61 -1.94
N SER A 158 -17.07 -4.78 -1.26
CA SER A 158 -18.35 -5.07 -1.91
C SER A 158 -18.91 -3.87 -2.70
N ILE A 159 -18.84 -2.66 -2.13
CA ILE A 159 -19.35 -1.44 -2.75
C ILE A 159 -18.54 -1.07 -3.99
N GLU A 160 -17.21 -1.10 -3.92
CA GLU A 160 -16.34 -0.79 -5.06
C GLU A 160 -16.57 -1.76 -6.22
N MET A 161 -16.66 -3.05 -5.91
CA MET A 161 -16.84 -4.08 -6.93
C MET A 161 -18.19 -3.91 -7.65
N ALA A 162 -19.24 -3.59 -6.90
CA ALA A 162 -20.57 -3.36 -7.45
C ALA A 162 -20.70 -2.02 -8.20
N SER A 163 -20.10 -0.93 -7.69
CA SER A 163 -20.06 0.39 -8.37
C SER A 163 -19.34 0.30 -9.72
N LYS A 164 -18.14 -0.28 -9.77
CA LYS A 164 -17.39 -0.50 -11.03
C LYS A 164 -18.20 -1.32 -12.04
N GLY A 165 -19.01 -2.25 -11.55
CA GLY A 165 -19.94 -3.07 -12.33
C GLY A 165 -21.25 -2.40 -12.75
N LYS A 166 -21.60 -1.26 -12.14
CA LYS A 166 -22.92 -0.61 -12.24
C LYS A 166 -24.08 -1.53 -11.84
N LEU A 167 -23.86 -2.34 -10.81
CA LEU A 167 -24.81 -3.34 -10.28
C LEU A 167 -25.21 -3.00 -8.84
N GLY A 168 -26.22 -3.71 -8.32
CA GLY A 168 -26.49 -3.81 -6.89
C GLY A 168 -25.82 -5.04 -6.28
N ILE A 169 -25.84 -5.12 -4.95
CA ILE A 169 -25.27 -6.22 -4.18
C ILE A 169 -26.18 -6.56 -3.00
N GLU A 170 -26.49 -7.84 -2.86
CA GLU A 170 -27.21 -8.39 -1.72
C GLU A 170 -26.23 -9.24 -0.91
N LEU A 171 -26.08 -8.95 0.38
CA LEU A 171 -25.22 -9.70 1.31
C LEU A 171 -26.04 -10.23 2.49
N ASN A 172 -25.78 -11.45 2.90
CA ASN A 172 -26.28 -12.06 4.13
C ASN A 172 -25.12 -12.27 5.10
N LEU A 173 -25.05 -11.44 6.13
CA LEU A 173 -23.95 -11.46 7.11
C LEU A 173 -23.96 -12.69 8.00
N SER A 174 -25.10 -13.39 8.12
CA SER A 174 -25.16 -14.66 8.85
C SER A 174 -24.35 -15.77 8.18
N ASN A 175 -23.99 -15.60 6.91
CA ASN A 175 -23.14 -16.54 6.17
C ASN A 175 -21.64 -16.17 6.24
N VAL A 176 -21.28 -15.01 6.80
CA VAL A 176 -19.89 -14.56 6.86
C VAL A 176 -19.14 -15.38 7.93
N PRO A 177 -18.01 -16.03 7.59
CA PRO A 177 -17.20 -16.74 8.58
C PRO A 177 -16.65 -15.77 9.63
N CYS A 178 -17.10 -15.93 10.88
CA CYS A 178 -16.67 -15.13 12.03
C CYS A 178 -15.94 -16.01 13.04
N ARG A 179 -14.88 -15.49 13.67
CA ARG A 179 -14.16 -16.19 14.76
C ARG A 179 -14.62 -15.78 16.16
N GLU A 180 -15.30 -14.64 16.26
CA GLU A 180 -15.89 -14.15 17.51
C GLU A 180 -17.42 -14.33 17.47
N SER A 181 -17.99 -14.70 18.60
CA SER A 181 -19.45 -14.82 18.76
C SER A 181 -20.10 -13.44 18.89
N ASN A 182 -21.38 -13.34 18.49
CA ASN A 182 -22.23 -12.16 18.67
C ASN A 182 -21.63 -10.88 18.08
N MET A 183 -20.97 -10.99 16.92
CA MET A 183 -20.56 -9.81 16.16
C MET A 183 -21.80 -9.15 15.54
N SER A 184 -21.91 -7.85 15.73
CA SER A 184 -22.96 -7.03 15.12
C SER A 184 -22.75 -6.88 13.60
N PRO A 185 -23.80 -6.56 12.83
CA PRO A 185 -23.67 -6.21 11.42
C PRO A 185 -22.60 -5.14 11.15
N TYR A 186 -22.50 -4.16 12.04
CA TYR A 186 -21.53 -3.07 11.97
C TYR A 186 -20.08 -3.60 12.05
N GLU A 187 -19.80 -4.43 13.05
CA GLU A 187 -18.47 -5.02 13.25
C GLU A 187 -18.08 -5.95 12.11
N ILE A 188 -19.01 -6.77 11.60
CA ILE A 188 -18.74 -7.68 10.47
C ILE A 188 -18.40 -6.88 9.21
N MET A 189 -19.15 -5.82 8.92
CA MET A 189 -19.00 -5.03 7.70
C MET A 189 -17.73 -4.17 7.69
N LEU A 190 -17.32 -3.63 8.84
CA LEU A 190 -16.19 -2.69 8.96
C LEU A 190 -14.93 -3.30 9.55
N SER A 191 -14.96 -4.57 9.92
CA SER A 191 -13.77 -5.31 10.35
C SER A 191 -12.68 -5.25 9.27
N GLU A 192 -11.47 -4.93 9.71
CA GLU A 192 -10.25 -4.92 8.91
C GLU A 192 -9.37 -6.15 9.25
N SER A 193 -10.00 -7.29 9.59
CA SER A 193 -9.29 -8.58 9.68
C SER A 193 -8.51 -8.84 8.39
N GLN A 194 -7.29 -9.35 8.52
CA GLN A 194 -6.37 -9.54 7.41
C GLN A 194 -6.63 -10.88 6.67
N GLU A 195 -5.95 -11.06 5.53
CA GLU A 195 -5.98 -12.29 4.70
C GLU A 195 -7.38 -12.72 4.24
N ARG A 196 -8.12 -11.79 3.64
CA ARG A 196 -9.47 -12.02 3.14
C ARG A 196 -9.64 -11.47 1.73
N MET A 197 -10.38 -12.20 0.91
CA MET A 197 -10.71 -11.82 -0.45
C MET A 197 -12.20 -11.99 -0.70
N LEU A 198 -12.75 -11.10 -1.52
CA LEU A 198 -14.12 -11.16 -2.03
C LEU A 198 -14.09 -11.52 -3.51
N ILE A 199 -14.86 -12.53 -3.91
CA ILE A 199 -14.87 -13.07 -5.27
C ILE A 199 -16.30 -13.13 -5.79
N VAL A 200 -16.49 -12.72 -7.05
CA VAL A 200 -17.73 -13.01 -7.81
C VAL A 200 -17.43 -14.11 -8.80
N LEU A 201 -18.16 -15.21 -8.70
CA LEU A 201 -17.98 -16.37 -9.58
C LEU A 201 -19.05 -16.44 -10.66
N GLU A 202 -18.75 -17.18 -11.72
CA GLU A 202 -19.77 -17.71 -12.61
C GLU A 202 -20.68 -18.72 -11.90
N ASN A 203 -21.96 -18.74 -12.27
CA ASN A 203 -22.95 -19.64 -11.67
C ASN A 203 -22.58 -21.10 -11.98
N GLY A 204 -22.70 -21.99 -10.99
CA GLY A 204 -22.36 -23.41 -11.10
C GLY A 204 -20.85 -23.70 -10.94
N LYS A 205 -20.02 -22.69 -10.60
CA LYS A 205 -18.59 -22.86 -10.31
C LYS A 205 -18.28 -22.95 -8.81
N GLU A 206 -19.27 -22.76 -7.95
CA GLU A 206 -19.13 -22.64 -6.49
C GLU A 206 -18.53 -23.91 -5.88
N GLU A 207 -19.03 -25.10 -6.24
CA GLU A 207 -18.48 -26.37 -5.72
C GLU A 207 -17.03 -26.60 -6.15
N LYS A 208 -16.70 -26.25 -7.40
CA LYS A 208 -15.33 -26.38 -7.90
C LYS A 208 -14.40 -25.43 -7.15
N ALA A 209 -14.81 -24.17 -7.00
CA ALA A 209 -14.05 -23.18 -6.25
C ALA A 209 -13.88 -23.61 -4.79
N LYS A 210 -14.95 -24.07 -4.13
CA LYS A 210 -14.91 -24.57 -2.75
C LYS A 210 -13.87 -25.68 -2.57
N LYS A 211 -13.81 -26.66 -3.49
CA LYS A 211 -12.80 -27.72 -3.45
C LYS A 211 -11.36 -27.19 -3.49
N ILE A 212 -11.11 -26.10 -4.22
CA ILE A 212 -9.79 -25.45 -4.25
C ILE A 212 -9.47 -24.85 -2.88
N PHE A 213 -10.36 -24.04 -2.30
CA PHE A 213 -10.11 -23.42 -0.99
C PHE A 213 -10.04 -24.45 0.15
N ASP A 214 -10.86 -25.50 0.11
CA ASP A 214 -10.79 -26.62 1.05
C ASP A 214 -9.42 -27.34 0.98
N LYS A 215 -8.88 -27.56 -0.23
CA LYS A 215 -7.54 -28.15 -0.45
C LYS A 215 -6.43 -27.32 0.21
N TRP A 216 -6.56 -25.99 0.17
CA TRP A 216 -5.63 -25.06 0.80
C TRP A 216 -5.98 -24.74 2.27
N ASN A 217 -6.98 -25.41 2.84
CA ASN A 217 -7.45 -25.23 4.22
C ASN A 217 -7.89 -23.78 4.55
N LEU A 218 -8.66 -23.18 3.64
CA LEU A 218 -9.18 -21.82 3.77
C LEU A 218 -10.71 -21.84 3.87
N ASP A 219 -11.29 -20.92 4.65
CA ASP A 219 -12.74 -20.77 4.70
C ASP A 219 -13.28 -20.30 3.34
N PHE A 220 -14.46 -20.82 2.98
CA PHE A 220 -15.21 -20.47 1.77
C PHE A 220 -16.69 -20.35 2.12
N ALA A 221 -17.30 -19.21 1.82
CA ALA A 221 -18.72 -18.99 2.06
C ALA A 221 -19.38 -18.19 0.93
N VAL A 222 -20.54 -18.66 0.46
CA VAL A 222 -21.43 -17.86 -0.39
C VAL A 222 -22.19 -16.90 0.53
N ILE A 223 -21.82 -15.62 0.49
CA ILE A 223 -22.36 -14.60 1.38
C ILE A 223 -23.39 -13.70 0.70
N GLY A 224 -23.64 -13.86 -0.59
CA GLY A 224 -24.52 -12.95 -1.30
C GLY A 224 -24.60 -13.18 -2.80
N LYS A 225 -25.18 -12.20 -3.49
CA LYS A 225 -25.30 -12.19 -4.95
C LYS A 225 -25.33 -10.77 -5.53
N THR A 226 -24.99 -10.64 -6.81
CA THR A 226 -25.18 -9.39 -7.56
C THR A 226 -26.65 -9.19 -7.91
N THR A 227 -27.12 -7.93 -7.90
CA THR A 227 -28.51 -7.56 -8.20
C THR A 227 -28.56 -6.42 -9.22
N ASN A 228 -29.75 -6.09 -9.72
CA ASN A 228 -29.98 -4.95 -10.62
C ASN A 228 -30.50 -3.70 -9.88
N THR A 229 -30.57 -3.73 -8.54
CA THR A 229 -31.19 -2.65 -7.74
C THR A 229 -30.32 -1.40 -7.66
N LYS A 230 -29.01 -1.52 -7.95
CA LYS A 230 -27.98 -0.47 -7.75
C LYS A 230 -27.85 -0.03 -6.29
N LYS A 231 -28.25 -0.91 -5.38
CA LYS A 231 -28.17 -0.71 -3.94
C LYS A 231 -27.32 -1.78 -3.30
N ILE A 232 -26.77 -1.45 -2.13
CA ILE A 232 -26.27 -2.42 -1.19
C ILE A 232 -27.41 -2.79 -0.24
N GLU A 233 -27.75 -4.06 -0.23
CA GLU A 233 -28.84 -4.64 0.56
C GLU A 233 -28.23 -5.67 1.50
N ILE A 234 -28.25 -5.38 2.79
CA ILE A 234 -27.59 -6.21 3.79
C ILE A 234 -28.66 -6.84 4.67
N TYR A 235 -28.56 -8.15 4.83
CA TYR A 235 -29.41 -8.97 5.67
C TYR A 235 -28.59 -9.59 6.80
N PHE A 236 -29.19 -9.68 7.98
CA PHE A 236 -28.62 -10.37 9.13
C PHE A 236 -29.75 -11.00 9.94
N GLU A 237 -29.66 -12.29 10.24
CA GLU A 237 -30.67 -13.04 11.00
C GLU A 237 -32.09 -12.85 10.45
N ASN A 238 -32.23 -12.92 9.12
CA ASN A 238 -33.47 -12.70 8.35
C ASN A 238 -34.02 -11.26 8.34
N ASN A 239 -33.33 -10.29 8.96
CA ASN A 239 -33.72 -8.89 8.96
C ASN A 239 -32.90 -8.09 7.96
N LYS A 240 -33.55 -7.17 7.21
CA LYS A 240 -32.85 -6.20 6.37
C LYS A 240 -32.28 -5.09 7.25
N VAL A 241 -30.96 -5.03 7.37
CA VAL A 241 -30.25 -4.06 8.24
C VAL A 241 -29.71 -2.85 7.48
N THR A 242 -29.60 -2.93 6.15
CA THR A 242 -29.15 -1.80 5.31
C THR A 242 -29.77 -1.88 3.90
N ASP A 243 -30.16 -0.72 3.37
CA ASP A 243 -30.66 -0.52 2.01
C ASP A 243 -30.25 0.89 1.56
N VAL A 244 -29.11 0.99 0.86
CA VAL A 244 -28.53 2.29 0.45
C VAL A 244 -28.07 2.21 -1.00
N PRO A 245 -28.26 3.25 -1.83
CA PRO A 245 -27.75 3.23 -3.20
C PRO A 245 -26.21 3.29 -3.21
N ILE A 246 -25.59 2.42 -4.00
CA ILE A 246 -24.13 2.25 -4.04
C ILE A 246 -23.41 3.53 -4.45
N ASP A 247 -23.94 4.26 -5.44
CA ASP A 247 -23.31 5.49 -5.94
C ASP A 247 -23.12 6.55 -4.85
N PHE A 248 -23.95 6.56 -3.80
CA PHE A 248 -23.76 7.48 -2.67
C PHE A 248 -22.51 7.19 -1.86
N LEU A 249 -22.11 5.92 -1.80
CA LEU A 249 -20.97 5.46 -1.01
C LEU A 249 -19.67 5.41 -1.84
N ALA A 250 -19.77 5.17 -3.15
CA ALA A 250 -18.60 5.06 -4.03
C ALA A 250 -18.22 6.38 -4.72
N ASP A 251 -19.17 7.01 -5.42
CA ASP A 251 -18.87 8.02 -6.45
C ASP A 251 -19.32 9.44 -6.09
N LYS A 252 -20.25 9.58 -5.13
CA LYS A 252 -20.83 10.87 -4.74
C LYS A 252 -20.24 11.44 -3.44
N ALA A 253 -19.09 10.95 -3.00
CA ALA A 253 -18.35 11.61 -1.93
C ALA A 253 -18.04 13.07 -2.32
N PRO A 254 -18.26 14.06 -1.44
CA PRO A 254 -17.98 15.45 -1.77
C PRO A 254 -16.53 15.68 -2.19
N MET A 255 -16.33 16.24 -3.39
CA MET A 255 -15.01 16.67 -3.83
C MET A 255 -14.71 18.06 -3.25
N TYR A 256 -13.60 18.16 -2.51
CA TYR A 256 -13.17 19.42 -1.91
C TYR A 256 -12.24 20.20 -2.83
N ASN A 257 -12.63 21.44 -3.18
CA ASN A 257 -11.70 22.42 -3.73
C ASN A 257 -11.00 23.16 -2.59
N ARG A 258 -9.97 22.53 -2.01
CA ARG A 258 -9.25 23.10 -0.86
C ARG A 258 -8.44 24.32 -1.29
N LYS A 259 -8.51 25.39 -0.50
CA LYS A 259 -7.64 26.56 -0.66
C LYS A 259 -6.20 26.15 -0.39
N TRP A 260 -5.28 26.70 -1.18
CA TRP A 260 -3.86 26.50 -1.00
C TRP A 260 -3.09 27.75 -1.39
N LYS A 261 -1.88 27.88 -0.87
CA LYS A 261 -0.97 28.97 -1.20
C LYS A 261 0.31 28.39 -1.79
N LYS A 262 0.82 29.04 -2.83
CA LYS A 262 2.14 28.70 -3.38
C LYS A 262 3.20 28.75 -2.29
N THR A 263 4.06 27.74 -2.26
CA THR A 263 5.10 27.58 -1.25
C THR A 263 6.08 28.72 -1.37
N LYS A 264 6.33 29.39 -0.24
CA LYS A 264 7.40 30.38 -0.16
C LYS A 264 8.72 29.62 -0.11
N LEU A 265 9.52 29.78 -1.16
CA LEU A 265 10.84 29.16 -1.20
C LEU A 265 11.70 29.66 -0.03
N PRO A 266 12.47 28.79 0.62
CA PRO A 266 13.36 29.16 1.70
C PRO A 266 14.35 30.21 1.20
N THR A 267 14.64 31.18 2.07
CA THR A 267 15.65 32.20 1.78
C THR A 267 16.99 31.52 1.51
N LYS A 268 17.69 31.94 0.45
CA LYS A 268 19.02 31.42 0.13
C LYS A 268 19.92 31.53 1.37
N ASN A 269 20.44 30.39 1.84
CA ASN A 269 21.34 30.35 2.98
C ASN A 269 22.52 31.30 2.74
N LYS A 270 22.66 32.32 3.59
CA LYS A 270 23.82 33.21 3.60
C LYS A 270 24.95 32.49 4.35
N PHE A 271 25.71 31.67 3.63
CA PHE A 271 26.85 30.96 4.19
C PHE A 271 28.16 31.60 3.74
N ASN A 272 29.09 31.80 4.67
CA ASN A 272 30.43 32.26 4.33
C ASN A 272 31.23 31.12 3.69
N LYS A 273 31.56 31.26 2.39
CA LYS A 273 32.33 30.26 1.64
C LYS A 273 33.74 30.05 2.19
N ASP A 274 34.30 31.00 2.91
CA ASP A 274 35.63 30.85 3.51
C ASP A 274 35.69 29.73 4.55
N VAL A 275 34.55 29.33 5.13
CA VAL A 275 34.48 28.16 6.02
C VAL A 275 34.95 26.88 5.32
N TYR A 276 34.77 26.76 4.00
CA TYR A 276 35.25 25.59 3.25
C TYR A 276 36.77 25.51 3.21
N LYS A 277 37.48 26.65 3.29
CA LYS A 277 38.96 26.68 3.29
C LYS A 277 39.55 26.06 4.54
N SER A 278 38.83 26.10 5.66
CA SER A 278 39.26 25.50 6.93
C SER A 278 38.90 24.02 7.09
N LEU A 279 38.12 23.44 6.17
CA LEU A 279 37.70 22.04 6.27
C LEU A 279 38.76 21.11 5.69
N LYS A 280 39.14 20.09 6.46
CA LYS A 280 39.91 18.96 5.95
C LYS A 280 38.98 17.98 5.23
N ILE A 281 39.31 17.63 3.98
CA ILE A 281 38.51 16.71 3.16
C ILE A 281 38.29 15.37 3.87
N SER A 282 39.30 14.84 4.55
CA SER A 282 39.20 13.59 5.31
C SER A 282 38.10 13.63 6.37
N ASP A 283 37.95 14.76 7.05
CA ASP A 283 37.02 14.91 8.17
C ASP A 283 35.60 15.12 7.65
N VAL A 284 35.46 15.84 6.52
CA VAL A 284 34.19 15.97 5.80
C VAL A 284 33.71 14.62 5.29
N LEU A 285 34.59 13.84 4.66
CA LEU A 285 34.23 12.51 4.14
C LEU A 285 33.81 11.58 5.28
N LYS A 286 34.56 11.53 6.38
CA LYS A 286 34.17 10.77 7.58
C LYS A 286 32.79 11.18 8.07
N LYS A 287 32.51 12.49 8.13
CA LYS A 287 31.21 13.00 8.56
C LYS A 287 30.08 12.56 7.62
N ILE A 288 30.28 12.67 6.31
CA ILE A 288 29.31 12.23 5.29
C ILE A 288 29.04 10.73 5.42
N LEU A 289 30.09 9.90 5.42
CA LEU A 289 29.94 8.44 5.50
C LEU A 289 29.35 7.95 6.83
N SER A 290 29.55 8.71 7.92
CA SER A 290 28.96 8.42 9.22
C SER A 290 27.49 8.86 9.35
N ASN A 291 26.97 9.65 8.41
CA ASN A 291 25.60 10.13 8.48
C ASN A 291 24.63 8.94 8.35
N PRO A 292 23.64 8.78 9.25
CA PRO A 292 22.66 7.70 9.19
C PRO A 292 21.92 7.58 7.86
N ASN A 293 21.74 8.66 7.11
CA ASN A 293 21.09 8.66 5.80
C ASN A 293 22.03 8.21 4.67
N VAL A 294 23.36 8.27 4.86
CA VAL A 294 24.36 7.90 3.84
C VAL A 294 25.00 6.54 4.11
N CYS A 295 25.18 6.18 5.39
CA CYS A 295 25.87 4.94 5.76
C CYS A 295 25.14 3.68 5.26
N SER A 296 25.85 2.54 5.30
CA SER A 296 25.28 1.25 4.90
C SER A 296 23.99 0.94 5.65
N LYS A 297 22.96 0.53 4.91
CA LYS A 297 21.68 0.03 5.44
C LYS A 297 21.65 -1.49 5.56
N GLU A 298 22.81 -2.14 5.50
CA GLU A 298 22.96 -3.60 5.53
C GLU A 298 22.26 -4.28 6.68
N TRP A 299 22.33 -3.68 7.87
CA TRP A 299 21.62 -4.18 9.03
C TRP A 299 20.11 -4.33 8.80
N ILE A 300 19.49 -3.47 7.97
CA ILE A 300 18.06 -3.54 7.64
C ILE A 300 17.82 -4.70 6.67
N TRP A 301 18.45 -4.65 5.50
CA TRP A 301 18.07 -5.56 4.42
C TRP A 301 18.55 -7.00 4.66
N GLN A 302 19.63 -7.25 5.40
CA GLN A 302 20.05 -8.63 5.75
C GLN A 302 19.00 -9.42 6.55
N GLN A 303 17.98 -8.76 7.10
CA GLN A 303 16.88 -9.41 7.81
C GLN A 303 15.77 -9.91 6.87
N TYR A 304 15.85 -9.57 5.59
CA TYR A 304 14.89 -9.99 4.57
C TYR A 304 15.51 -11.07 3.70
N ASP A 305 14.68 -11.99 3.23
CA ASP A 305 15.09 -12.85 2.13
C ASP A 305 15.23 -12.03 0.84
N HIS A 306 16.24 -12.40 0.05
CA HIS A 306 16.52 -11.83 -1.26
C HIS A 306 16.67 -12.91 -2.32
N THR A 307 16.41 -14.18 -2.01
CA THR A 307 16.87 -15.32 -2.80
C THR A 307 15.80 -16.35 -3.11
N VAL A 308 14.67 -16.35 -2.39
CA VAL A 308 13.53 -17.22 -2.68
C VAL A 308 13.10 -17.02 -4.14
N MET A 309 12.68 -18.11 -4.78
CA MET A 309 12.47 -18.28 -6.24
C MET A 309 13.75 -18.35 -7.08
N GLY A 310 14.92 -17.93 -6.57
CA GLY A 310 16.20 -18.05 -7.27
C GLY A 310 16.35 -17.11 -8.48
N ASP A 311 15.56 -16.05 -8.54
CA ASP A 311 15.47 -15.14 -9.69
C ASP A 311 16.03 -13.73 -9.42
N THR A 312 16.41 -13.39 -8.18
CA THR A 312 17.07 -12.11 -7.89
C THR A 312 18.47 -12.07 -8.49
N ILE A 313 18.68 -11.18 -9.47
CA ILE A 313 19.97 -10.94 -10.13
C ILE A 313 20.76 -9.90 -9.33
N GLN A 314 20.15 -8.74 -9.08
CA GLN A 314 20.74 -7.65 -8.31
C GLN A 314 20.08 -7.58 -6.94
N LYS A 315 20.87 -7.85 -5.90
CA LYS A 315 20.45 -7.79 -4.49
C LYS A 315 20.46 -6.35 -3.95
N PRO A 316 19.85 -6.08 -2.78
CA PRO A 316 19.92 -4.78 -2.13
C PRO A 316 21.36 -4.26 -1.93
N GLY A 317 21.48 -2.93 -1.84
CA GLY A 317 22.77 -2.24 -1.69
C GLY A 317 23.31 -1.60 -2.99
N ALA A 318 22.57 -1.72 -4.09
CA ALA A 318 22.79 -1.00 -5.34
C ALA A 318 21.63 -0.02 -5.61
N ASP A 319 21.70 0.71 -6.73
CA ASP A 319 20.71 1.73 -7.10
C ASP A 319 19.31 1.16 -7.38
N ALA A 320 19.22 -0.06 -7.93
CA ALA A 320 17.95 -0.72 -8.23
C ALA A 320 18.03 -2.23 -8.01
N GLY A 321 16.92 -2.84 -7.62
CA GLY A 321 16.77 -4.30 -7.56
C GLY A 321 16.40 -4.86 -8.93
N VAL A 322 16.94 -6.03 -9.28
CA VAL A 322 16.69 -6.68 -10.58
C VAL A 322 16.31 -8.14 -10.36
N VAL A 323 15.16 -8.55 -10.92
CA VAL A 323 14.63 -9.91 -10.81
C VAL A 323 14.38 -10.47 -12.21
N ARG A 324 14.87 -11.69 -12.44
CA ARG A 324 14.64 -12.45 -13.67
C ARG A 324 13.20 -12.90 -13.75
N ILE A 325 12.64 -12.91 -14.96
CA ILE A 325 11.39 -13.62 -15.21
C ILE A 325 11.73 -15.11 -15.33
N HIS A 326 11.24 -15.90 -14.36
CA HIS A 326 11.51 -17.32 -14.24
C HIS A 326 11.46 -18.07 -15.57
N GLY A 327 12.48 -18.89 -15.86
CA GLY A 327 12.56 -19.67 -17.10
C GLY A 327 12.82 -18.86 -18.38
N THR A 328 13.18 -17.58 -18.28
CA THR A 328 13.49 -16.74 -19.44
C THR A 328 14.79 -15.94 -19.25
N ASN A 329 15.28 -15.31 -20.32
CA ASN A 329 16.40 -14.37 -20.27
C ASN A 329 15.94 -12.91 -20.07
N LYS A 330 14.67 -12.68 -19.69
CA LYS A 330 14.14 -11.34 -19.40
C LYS A 330 14.27 -11.04 -17.92
N ALA A 331 14.38 -9.77 -17.57
CA ALA A 331 14.40 -9.29 -16.19
C ALA A 331 13.58 -8.01 -16.05
N VAL A 332 13.16 -7.72 -14.83
CA VAL A 332 12.48 -6.49 -14.44
C VAL A 332 13.32 -5.82 -13.36
N ALA A 333 13.52 -4.51 -13.51
CA ALA A 333 14.18 -3.68 -12.51
C ALA A 333 13.16 -2.81 -11.77
N ALA A 334 13.42 -2.52 -10.50
CA ALA A 334 12.63 -1.58 -9.71
C ALA A 334 13.51 -0.80 -8.74
N SER A 335 13.12 0.45 -8.51
CA SER A 335 13.68 1.33 -7.48
C SER A 335 12.54 1.98 -6.69
N VAL A 336 12.87 2.44 -5.49
CA VAL A 336 11.98 3.25 -4.66
C VAL A 336 12.78 4.43 -4.15
N ASP A 337 12.31 5.64 -4.45
CA ASP A 337 13.04 6.87 -4.20
C ASP A 337 12.09 7.93 -3.66
N SER A 338 12.55 8.68 -2.67
CA SER A 338 11.88 9.85 -2.13
C SER A 338 12.90 10.83 -1.54
N SER A 339 12.58 12.12 -1.59
CA SER A 339 13.46 13.14 -1.02
C SER A 339 12.63 14.22 -0.34
N ALA A 340 12.38 14.01 0.95
CA ALA A 340 11.65 14.98 1.77
C ALA A 340 12.37 16.33 1.81
N ASP A 341 13.70 16.34 1.89
CA ASP A 341 14.50 17.57 1.91
C ASP A 341 14.31 18.42 0.66
N TYR A 342 14.37 17.82 -0.54
CA TYR A 342 14.16 18.56 -1.79
C TYR A 342 12.71 18.97 -1.97
N CYS A 343 11.76 18.11 -1.62
CA CYS A 343 10.34 18.45 -1.63
C CYS A 343 10.02 19.59 -0.68
N PHE A 344 10.59 19.61 0.52
CA PHE A 344 10.40 20.70 1.49
C PHE A 344 11.10 21.99 1.04
N ALA A 345 12.32 21.89 0.53
CA ALA A 345 13.09 23.05 0.09
C ALA A 345 12.48 23.72 -1.14
N HIS A 346 11.96 22.95 -2.09
CA HIS A 346 11.26 23.49 -3.26
C HIS A 346 10.32 22.42 -3.84
N PRO A 347 9.03 22.38 -3.45
CA PRO A 347 8.10 21.32 -3.81
C PRO A 347 8.05 20.95 -5.29
N LEU A 348 7.95 21.94 -6.18
CA LEU A 348 7.91 21.69 -7.63
C LEU A 348 9.16 20.99 -8.16
N THR A 349 10.36 21.48 -7.83
CA THR A 349 11.60 20.84 -8.30
C THR A 349 11.96 19.59 -7.50
N GLY A 350 11.52 19.49 -6.24
CA GLY A 350 11.65 18.29 -5.43
C GLY A 350 10.84 17.13 -6.01
N GLY A 351 9.57 17.38 -6.38
CA GLY A 351 8.73 16.42 -7.08
C GLY A 351 9.38 15.93 -8.39
N LYS A 352 9.97 16.85 -9.18
CA LYS A 352 10.74 16.48 -10.38
C LYS A 352 11.96 15.62 -10.05
N GLN A 353 12.72 16.01 -9.04
CA GLN A 353 13.96 15.35 -8.66
C GLN A 353 13.72 13.90 -8.23
N VAL A 354 12.65 13.62 -7.49
CA VAL A 354 12.29 12.26 -7.07
C VAL A 354 12.03 11.35 -8.29
N VAL A 355 11.28 11.83 -9.28
CA VAL A 355 11.04 11.09 -10.52
C VAL A 355 12.35 10.86 -11.28
N CYS A 356 13.18 11.90 -11.41
CA CYS A 356 14.47 11.81 -12.10
C CYS A 356 15.45 10.88 -11.39
N GLU A 357 15.41 10.78 -10.07
CA GLU A 357 16.24 9.87 -9.28
C GLU A 357 15.86 8.41 -9.53
N SER A 358 14.57 8.08 -9.44
CA SER A 358 14.09 6.74 -9.80
C SER A 358 14.44 6.37 -11.23
N TRP A 359 14.28 7.30 -12.17
CA TRP A 359 14.69 7.08 -13.55
C TRP A 359 16.19 6.76 -13.67
N ARG A 360 17.06 7.54 -13.00
CA ARG A 360 18.52 7.33 -13.02
C ARG A 360 18.93 5.99 -12.41
N ASN A 361 18.30 5.60 -11.30
CA ASN A 361 18.58 4.35 -10.62
C ASN A 361 18.21 3.13 -11.47
N LEU A 362 17.13 3.22 -12.24
CA LEU A 362 16.75 2.16 -13.17
C LEU A 362 17.70 2.05 -14.38
N ILE A 363 18.10 3.18 -14.99
CA ILE A 363 19.03 3.12 -16.14
C ILE A 363 20.45 2.72 -15.73
N SER A 364 20.87 2.91 -14.47
CA SER A 364 22.22 2.54 -14.01
C SER A 364 22.44 1.02 -14.02
N VAL A 365 21.36 0.24 -13.92
CA VAL A 365 21.37 -1.23 -14.07
C VAL A 365 21.03 -1.69 -15.50
N GLY A 366 21.01 -0.77 -16.47
CA GLY A 366 20.73 -1.05 -17.88
C GLY A 366 19.25 -1.30 -18.19
N ALA A 367 18.33 -0.98 -17.27
CA ALA A 367 16.90 -1.11 -17.52
C ALA A 367 16.37 0.06 -18.35
N GLN A 368 15.28 -0.20 -19.08
CA GLN A 368 14.45 0.83 -19.68
C GLN A 368 13.27 1.11 -18.73
N PRO A 369 13.17 2.30 -18.10
CA PRO A 369 12.01 2.64 -17.28
C PRO A 369 10.74 2.72 -18.14
N ILE A 370 9.62 2.19 -17.64
CA ILE A 370 8.37 2.08 -18.40
C ILE A 370 7.14 2.65 -17.70
N ALA A 371 7.13 2.69 -16.36
CA ALA A 371 6.03 3.17 -15.56
C ALA A 371 6.47 3.41 -14.12
N ILE A 372 5.81 4.35 -13.43
CA ILE A 372 6.04 4.65 -12.02
C ILE A 372 4.76 4.44 -11.21
N THR A 373 4.91 4.12 -9.94
CA THR A 373 3.84 4.22 -8.93
C THR A 373 4.20 5.33 -7.96
N ASN A 374 3.25 6.20 -7.60
CA ASN A 374 3.51 7.29 -6.66
C ASN A 374 2.90 7.01 -5.28
N CYS A 375 3.68 7.17 -4.21
CA CYS A 375 3.19 7.09 -2.84
C CYS A 375 3.40 8.44 -2.17
N LEU A 376 2.31 9.21 -2.02
CA LEU A 376 2.34 10.59 -1.55
C LEU A 376 2.04 10.63 -0.05
N ASN A 377 2.96 11.14 0.76
CA ASN A 377 2.81 11.28 2.21
C ASN A 377 2.95 12.76 2.58
N PHE A 378 1.85 13.38 3.02
CA PHE A 378 1.79 14.81 3.34
C PHE A 378 1.05 15.05 4.67
N GLY A 379 1.29 16.22 5.27
CA GLY A 379 0.60 16.69 6.47
C GLY A 379 -0.89 16.98 6.25
N ASN A 380 -1.50 17.75 7.16
CA ASN A 380 -2.94 18.04 7.09
C ASN A 380 -3.28 18.90 5.84
N PRO A 381 -4.13 18.41 4.90
CA PRO A 381 -4.47 19.10 3.66
C PRO A 381 -5.42 20.29 3.88
N GLU A 382 -5.99 20.47 5.07
CA GLU A 382 -6.83 21.62 5.42
C GLU A 382 -6.00 22.90 5.64
N LYS A 383 -4.71 22.74 5.89
CA LYS A 383 -3.76 23.86 5.99
C LYS A 383 -3.31 24.29 4.60
N GLU A 384 -3.59 25.54 4.23
CA GLU A 384 -3.27 26.08 2.90
C GLU A 384 -1.79 25.92 2.49
N LYS A 385 -0.87 25.94 3.47
CA LYS A 385 0.57 25.74 3.26
C LYS A 385 0.86 24.30 2.83
N ASN A 386 0.43 23.32 3.63
CA ASN A 386 0.65 21.89 3.36
C ASN A 386 -0.02 21.47 2.05
N MET A 387 -1.23 21.96 1.78
CA MET A 387 -1.91 21.72 0.51
C MET A 387 -1.13 22.33 -0.66
N GLY A 388 -0.47 23.47 -0.47
CA GLY A 388 0.39 24.08 -1.47
C GLY A 388 1.62 23.26 -1.79
N GLU A 389 2.27 22.71 -0.76
CA GLU A 389 3.40 21.77 -0.91
C GLU A 389 2.96 20.53 -1.69
N PHE A 390 1.82 19.92 -1.33
CA PHE A 390 1.23 18.80 -2.06
C PHE A 390 0.97 19.13 -3.54
N VAL A 391 0.28 20.23 -3.83
CA VAL A 391 -0.06 20.64 -5.20
C VAL A 391 1.20 20.84 -6.04
N GLU A 392 2.18 21.58 -5.54
CA GLU A 392 3.41 21.85 -6.28
C GLU A 392 4.27 20.59 -6.46
N CYS A 393 4.34 19.69 -5.46
CA CYS A 393 5.00 18.38 -5.62
C CYS A 393 4.33 17.53 -6.71
N VAL A 394 3.01 17.42 -6.71
CA VAL A 394 2.25 16.66 -7.73
C VAL A 394 2.45 17.27 -9.13
N GLN A 395 2.46 18.59 -9.25
CA GLN A 395 2.80 19.28 -10.50
C GLN A 395 4.22 18.92 -10.96
N GLY A 396 5.19 18.92 -10.05
CA GLY A 396 6.58 18.58 -10.34
C GLY A 396 6.74 17.14 -10.84
N ILE A 397 6.10 16.20 -10.15
CA ILE A 397 6.04 14.78 -10.55
C ILE A 397 5.45 14.67 -11.97
N GLY A 398 4.29 15.31 -12.20
CA GLY A 398 3.62 15.28 -13.51
C GLY A 398 4.45 15.86 -14.65
N GLU A 399 5.16 16.98 -14.41
CA GLU A 399 6.05 17.58 -15.40
C GLU A 399 7.24 16.66 -15.74
N ALA A 400 7.88 16.04 -14.74
CA ALA A 400 9.00 15.13 -14.97
C ALA A 400 8.55 13.83 -15.67
N CYS A 401 7.44 13.24 -15.24
CA CYS A 401 6.85 12.07 -15.87
C CYS A 401 6.51 12.32 -17.34
N LYS A 402 5.93 13.48 -17.67
CA LYS A 402 5.62 13.86 -19.05
C LYS A 402 6.87 14.06 -19.89
N TYR A 403 7.91 14.66 -19.32
CA TYR A 403 9.17 14.88 -20.02
C TYR A 403 9.92 13.57 -20.33
N LEU A 404 9.90 12.62 -19.40
CA LEU A 404 10.62 11.35 -19.49
C LEU A 404 9.81 10.24 -20.18
N ASP A 405 8.55 10.49 -20.57
CA ASP A 405 7.61 9.46 -21.00
C ASP A 405 7.50 8.30 -19.97
N TYR A 406 7.32 8.68 -18.71
CA TYR A 406 7.31 7.79 -17.55
C TYR A 406 5.94 7.83 -16.84
N PRO A 407 4.91 7.13 -17.37
CA PRO A 407 3.54 7.26 -16.91
C PRO A 407 3.34 6.73 -15.49
N ILE A 408 2.52 7.42 -14.71
CA ILE A 408 2.05 6.95 -13.41
C ILE A 408 0.93 5.94 -13.67
N VAL A 409 1.10 4.68 -13.23
CA VAL A 409 0.13 3.59 -13.46
C VAL A 409 -0.68 3.21 -12.23
N SER A 410 -0.20 3.61 -11.05
CA SER A 410 -0.85 3.38 -9.76
C SER A 410 -0.32 4.37 -8.72
N GLY A 411 -0.94 4.41 -7.55
CA GLY A 411 -0.41 5.19 -6.44
C GLY A 411 -1.25 5.13 -5.18
N ASN A 412 -0.79 5.85 -4.17
CA ASN A 412 -1.45 6.03 -2.89
C ASN A 412 -1.25 7.47 -2.40
N VAL A 413 -2.20 7.97 -1.61
CA VAL A 413 -2.09 9.27 -0.94
C VAL A 413 -2.43 9.09 0.54
N SER A 414 -1.48 9.41 1.40
CA SER A 414 -1.63 9.49 2.84
C SER A 414 -1.50 10.96 3.25
N PHE A 415 -2.59 11.50 3.78
CA PHE A 415 -2.65 12.85 4.36
C PHE A 415 -2.61 12.77 5.90
N TYR A 416 -2.56 13.93 6.55
CA TYR A 416 -2.56 14.05 8.02
C TYR A 416 -1.32 13.45 8.71
N ASN A 417 -0.22 13.29 7.97
CA ASN A 417 1.08 12.87 8.51
C ASN A 417 1.76 14.03 9.27
N GLU A 418 1.16 14.51 10.35
CA GLU A 418 1.75 15.52 11.23
C GLU A 418 1.32 15.32 12.70
N THR A 419 2.18 15.76 13.62
CA THR A 419 1.94 15.82 15.07
C THR A 419 2.40 17.17 15.57
N LYS A 420 1.52 17.94 16.24
CA LYS A 420 1.85 19.29 16.75
C LYS A 420 2.51 20.19 15.67
N ASP A 421 1.91 20.22 14.49
CA ASP A 421 2.38 21.00 13.32
C ASP A 421 3.76 20.61 12.77
N LYS A 422 4.29 19.44 13.15
CA LYS A 422 5.52 18.86 12.62
C LYS A 422 5.23 17.53 11.94
N GLY A 423 5.75 17.32 10.74
CA GLY A 423 5.56 16.10 9.97
C GLY A 423 5.98 16.28 8.53
#